data_AF-A0AB38DDU9-F1
#
_entry.id   AF-A0AB38DDU9-F1
#
_cell.length_a   1.000
_cell.length_b   1.000
_cell.length_c   1.000
_cell.angle_alpha   90.00
_cell.angle_beta   90.00
_cell.angle_gamma   90.00
#
_symmetry.space_group_name_H-M   'P 1'
#
loop_
_entity.id
_entity.type
_entity.pdbx_description
1 polymer ?
#
loop_
_entity_poly.entity_id
_entity_poly.type
_entity_poly.pdbx_seq_one_letter_code
_entity_poly.pdbx_strand_id
1 'polypeptide(L)'
;MNNPFDPNDTEKFTAIVRRLPGVDEATVTDYVTDVWERAVEAAPQIVGFDDDSDEAKAAKAILRSVILRWHDQHGAGLATALSAGPYQVHMALWSVRGYTLNAAEILDLQSVGQLEGGVWSFSTTPPEPTGLPQKVLNGAERPA
;
A
#
# COMPACT_ATOMS: atom_id res chain seq x y z
N MET A 1 -14.09 2.71 2.99
CA MET A 1 -13.66 4.09 3.17
C MET A 1 -13.99 4.80 1.86
N ASN A 2 -14.44 6.06 1.92
CA ASN A 2 -14.57 6.90 0.72
C ASN A 2 -13.21 7.53 0.36
N ASN A 3 -13.08 8.26 -0.75
CA ASN A 3 -11.80 8.86 -1.12
C ASN A 3 -11.22 9.67 0.08
N PRO A 4 -10.05 9.30 0.62
CA PRO A 4 -9.55 9.87 1.87
C PRO A 4 -9.02 11.30 1.74
N PHE A 5 -8.97 11.81 0.50
CA PHE A 5 -8.53 13.15 0.11
C PHE A 5 -9.55 13.85 -0.80
N ASP A 6 -10.83 13.41 -0.81
CA ASP A 6 -11.91 13.91 -1.68
C ASP A 6 -11.87 15.45 -1.87
N PRO A 7 -11.73 15.96 -3.11
CA PRO A 7 -11.70 17.40 -3.39
C PRO A 7 -12.93 18.17 -2.91
N ASN A 8 -14.08 17.50 -2.75
CA ASN A 8 -15.32 18.11 -2.26
C ASN A 8 -15.36 18.25 -0.73
N ASP A 9 -14.47 17.54 -0.01
CA ASP A 9 -14.31 17.62 1.44
C ASP A 9 -13.08 18.49 1.76
N THR A 10 -13.33 19.74 2.11
CA THR A 10 -12.27 20.74 2.35
C THR A 10 -11.28 20.30 3.44
N GLU A 11 -11.71 19.57 4.47
CA GLU A 11 -10.82 19.10 5.54
C GLU A 11 -9.92 17.97 5.05
N LYS A 12 -10.48 16.99 4.32
CA LYS A 12 -9.70 15.89 3.70
C LYS A 12 -8.74 16.39 2.62
N PHE A 13 -9.18 17.33 1.77
CA PHE A 13 -8.36 17.89 0.68
C PHE A 13 -7.23 18.80 1.19
N THR A 14 -7.50 19.68 2.17
CA THR A 14 -6.47 20.54 2.78
C THR A 14 -5.29 19.73 3.35
N ALA A 15 -5.56 18.51 3.83
CA ALA A 15 -4.53 17.61 4.34
C ALA A 15 -3.53 17.15 3.27
N ILE A 16 -3.89 17.07 1.98
CA ILE A 16 -2.95 16.76 0.89
C ILE A 16 -2.34 18.04 0.30
N VAL A 17 -3.13 19.10 0.09
CA VAL A 17 -2.64 20.39 -0.43
C VAL A 17 -1.50 20.96 0.43
N ARG A 18 -1.62 20.91 1.77
CA ARG A 18 -0.55 21.37 2.69
C ARG A 18 0.79 20.62 2.51
N ARG A 19 0.78 19.42 1.91
CA ARG A 19 1.98 18.60 1.66
C ARG A 19 2.60 18.84 0.28
N LEU A 20 1.91 19.58 -0.59
CA LEU A 20 2.31 19.92 -1.95
C LEU A 20 2.41 21.46 -2.13
N PRO A 21 3.32 22.14 -1.40
CA PRO A 21 3.41 23.60 -1.43
C PRO A 21 3.80 24.12 -2.81
N GLY A 22 3.02 25.04 -3.36
CA GLY A 22 3.27 25.64 -4.68
C GLY A 22 2.74 24.86 -5.87
N VAL A 23 2.00 23.76 -5.63
CA VAL A 23 1.23 23.04 -6.64
C VAL A 23 -0.16 23.66 -6.75
N ASP A 24 -0.68 23.81 -7.96
CA ASP A 24 -2.04 24.30 -8.19
C ASP A 24 -3.10 23.29 -7.72
N GLU A 25 -4.20 23.79 -7.16
CA GLU A 25 -5.25 22.94 -6.58
C GLU A 25 -5.96 22.05 -7.62
N ALA A 26 -6.03 22.46 -8.90
CA ALA A 26 -6.53 21.58 -9.95
C ALA A 26 -5.57 20.41 -10.22
N THR A 27 -4.25 20.66 -10.19
CA THR A 27 -3.25 19.58 -10.31
C THR A 27 -3.28 18.60 -9.13
N VAL A 28 -3.53 19.11 -7.90
CA VAL A 28 -3.73 18.23 -6.72
C VAL A 28 -5.04 17.44 -6.83
N THR A 29 -6.10 18.05 -7.38
CA THR A 29 -7.39 17.39 -7.67
C THR A 29 -7.22 16.25 -8.66
N ASP A 30 -6.47 16.48 -9.75
CA ASP A 30 -6.14 15.46 -10.75
C ASP A 30 -5.39 14.29 -10.08
N TYR A 31 -4.31 14.56 -9.33
CA TYR A 31 -3.58 13.50 -8.61
C TYR A 31 -4.45 12.67 -7.67
N VAL A 32 -5.30 13.33 -6.88
CA VAL A 32 -6.19 12.64 -5.92
C VAL A 32 -7.18 11.73 -6.64
N THR A 33 -7.73 12.19 -7.76
CA THR A 33 -8.70 11.44 -8.57
C THR A 33 -8.03 10.23 -9.23
N ASP A 34 -6.93 10.47 -9.95
CA ASP A 34 -6.13 9.45 -10.64
C ASP A 34 -5.53 8.38 -9.70
N VAL A 35 -5.14 8.76 -8.48
CA VAL A 35 -4.66 7.81 -7.45
C VAL A 35 -5.82 6.96 -6.91
N TRP A 36 -6.97 7.58 -6.63
CA TRP A 36 -8.11 6.86 -6.07
C TRP A 36 -8.67 5.85 -7.07
N GLU A 37 -8.88 6.24 -8.34
CA GLU A 37 -9.39 5.33 -9.38
C GLU A 37 -8.48 4.11 -9.57
N ARG A 38 -7.15 4.32 -9.69
CA ARG A 38 -6.20 3.20 -9.84
C ARG A 38 -6.07 2.34 -8.60
N ALA A 39 -6.25 2.91 -7.40
CA ALA A 39 -6.28 2.13 -6.18
C ALA A 39 -7.53 1.25 -6.07
N VAL A 40 -8.70 1.76 -6.47
CA VAL A 40 -9.94 0.97 -6.54
C VAL A 40 -9.84 -0.13 -7.60
N GLU A 41 -9.19 0.13 -8.74
CA GLU A 41 -8.90 -0.91 -9.76
C GLU A 41 -7.98 -2.02 -9.22
N ALA A 42 -6.89 -1.64 -8.56
CA ALA A 42 -5.88 -2.58 -8.06
C ALA A 42 -6.29 -3.34 -6.78
N ALA A 43 -7.14 -2.74 -5.96
CA ALA A 43 -7.47 -3.17 -4.61
C ALA A 43 -8.92 -2.79 -4.24
N PRO A 44 -9.94 -3.37 -4.90
CA PRO A 44 -11.34 -2.95 -4.74
C PRO A 44 -11.88 -3.10 -3.30
N GLN A 45 -11.26 -3.95 -2.48
CA GLN A 45 -11.61 -4.15 -1.07
C GLN A 45 -11.41 -2.91 -0.18
N ILE A 46 -10.66 -1.88 -0.62
CA ILE A 46 -10.52 -0.63 0.15
C ILE A 46 -11.84 0.19 0.20
N VAL A 47 -12.72 -0.05 -0.76
CA VAL A 47 -14.08 0.50 -0.78
C VAL A 47 -14.89 -0.19 0.31
N GLY A 48 -15.57 0.59 1.15
CA GLY A 48 -16.43 0.06 2.23
C GLY A 48 -15.79 -0.18 3.61
N PHE A 49 -14.46 -0.11 3.79
CA PHE A 49 -13.85 0.01 5.15
C PHE A 49 -14.48 1.15 5.99
N ASP A 50 -14.44 1.05 7.31
CA ASP A 50 -14.76 2.20 8.17
C ASP A 50 -13.65 3.26 8.05
N ASP A 51 -13.98 4.56 7.95
CA ASP A 51 -12.99 5.63 7.73
C ASP A 51 -12.00 5.74 8.92
N ASP A 52 -12.41 5.28 10.12
CA ASP A 52 -11.60 5.21 11.35
C ASP A 52 -10.93 3.84 11.57
N SER A 53 -11.03 2.88 10.65
CA SER A 53 -10.37 1.57 10.78
C SER A 53 -8.84 1.67 10.60
N ASP A 54 -8.07 0.68 11.07
CA ASP A 54 -6.61 0.71 10.90
C ASP A 54 -6.20 0.40 9.44
N GLU A 55 -7.02 -0.40 8.75
CA GLU A 55 -6.93 -0.67 7.32
C GLU A 55 -7.15 0.62 6.49
N ALA A 56 -8.16 1.41 6.84
CA ALA A 56 -8.42 2.72 6.23
C ALA A 56 -7.26 3.71 6.46
N LYS A 57 -6.70 3.76 7.67
CA LYS A 57 -5.49 4.56 7.98
C LYS A 57 -4.29 4.11 7.15
N ALA A 58 -4.07 2.81 7.01
CA ALA A 58 -2.98 2.24 6.21
C ALA A 58 -3.15 2.58 4.72
N ALA A 59 -4.33 2.34 4.14
CA ALA A 59 -4.64 2.72 2.76
C ALA A 59 -4.44 4.23 2.53
N LYS A 60 -4.94 5.09 3.43
CA LYS A 60 -4.74 6.54 3.38
C LYS A 60 -3.26 6.96 3.46
N ALA A 61 -2.41 6.19 4.12
CA ALA A 61 -0.97 6.42 4.14
C ALA A 61 -0.30 6.04 2.80
N ILE A 62 -0.65 4.88 2.23
CA ILE A 62 -0.13 4.42 0.93
C ILE A 62 -0.53 5.40 -0.19
N LEU A 63 -1.81 5.76 -0.28
CA LEU A 63 -2.32 6.69 -1.30
C LEU A 63 -1.60 8.05 -1.22
N ARG A 64 -1.27 8.52 0.00
CA ARG A 64 -0.46 9.73 0.17
C ARG A 64 0.95 9.59 -0.41
N SER A 65 1.65 8.48 -0.17
CA SER A 65 2.98 8.28 -0.73
C SER A 65 2.96 8.17 -2.26
N VAL A 66 1.91 7.57 -2.83
CA VAL A 66 1.69 7.54 -4.29
C VAL A 66 1.61 8.96 -4.86
N ILE A 67 0.73 9.81 -4.29
CA ILE A 67 0.54 11.21 -4.72
C ILE A 67 1.85 11.99 -4.65
N LEU A 68 2.56 11.92 -3.52
CA LEU A 68 3.83 12.64 -3.35
C LEU A 68 4.90 12.17 -4.34
N ARG A 69 5.04 10.86 -4.55
CA ARG A 69 5.99 10.32 -5.54
C ARG A 69 5.63 10.72 -6.98
N TRP A 70 4.35 10.67 -7.35
CA TRP A 70 3.92 11.11 -8.68
C TRP A 70 4.22 12.60 -8.88
N HIS A 71 4.02 13.42 -7.85
CA HIS A 71 4.45 14.81 -7.87
C HIS A 71 5.97 14.93 -8.05
N ASP A 72 6.80 14.26 -7.25
CA ASP A 72 8.27 14.31 -7.38
C ASP A 72 8.78 13.85 -8.76
N GLN A 73 8.07 12.92 -9.42
CA GLN A 73 8.42 12.39 -10.74
C GLN A 73 8.04 13.33 -11.90
N HIS A 74 6.99 14.14 -11.75
CA HIS A 74 6.49 15.04 -12.82
C HIS A 74 6.82 16.51 -12.55
N GLY A 75 7.01 16.88 -11.28
CA GLY A 75 7.42 18.18 -10.76
C GLY A 75 8.93 18.40 -10.83
N ALA A 76 9.45 18.54 -12.04
CA ALA A 76 10.71 19.24 -12.34
C ALA A 76 11.95 18.87 -11.47
N GLY A 77 12.42 17.61 -11.46
CA GLY A 77 13.79 17.38 -10.98
C GLY A 77 14.31 15.97 -10.69
N LEU A 78 14.38 15.06 -11.68
CA LEU A 78 15.28 13.89 -11.60
C LEU A 78 16.06 13.60 -12.89
N ALA A 79 16.50 14.65 -13.57
CA ALA A 79 17.60 14.55 -14.54
C ALA A 79 18.93 14.48 -13.77
N THR A 80 19.30 13.29 -13.29
CA THR A 80 20.59 13.07 -12.62
C THR A 80 21.74 13.15 -13.65
N ALA A 81 22.20 14.38 -13.90
CA ALA A 81 23.40 14.63 -14.68
C ALA A 81 24.64 14.24 -13.86
N LEU A 82 25.22 13.07 -14.17
CA LEU A 82 26.47 12.63 -13.57
C LEU A 82 27.64 13.20 -14.40
N SER A 83 28.51 13.99 -13.76
CA SER A 83 29.70 14.58 -14.38
C SER A 83 30.96 14.03 -13.73
N ALA A 84 31.86 13.49 -14.56
CA ALA A 84 33.15 12.95 -14.15
C ALA A 84 34.25 13.58 -15.02
N GLY A 85 34.67 14.79 -14.64
CA GLY A 85 35.64 15.59 -15.40
C GLY A 85 35.10 15.99 -16.78
N PRO A 86 35.81 15.73 -17.90
CA PRO A 86 35.35 16.09 -19.23
C PRO A 86 34.18 15.24 -19.75
N TYR A 87 33.80 14.17 -19.02
CA TYR A 87 32.70 13.30 -19.40
C TYR A 87 31.42 13.69 -18.66
N GLN A 88 30.37 13.99 -19.41
CA GLN A 88 29.02 14.22 -18.91
C GLN A 88 28.11 13.11 -19.40
N VAL A 89 27.41 12.45 -18.49
CA VAL A 89 26.37 11.47 -18.83
C VAL A 89 25.02 12.09 -18.51
N HIS A 90 24.32 12.50 -19.56
CA HIS A 90 22.90 12.80 -19.49
C HIS A 90 22.13 11.47 -19.59
N MET A 91 21.74 10.92 -18.44
CA MET A 91 20.68 9.92 -18.42
C MET A 91 19.39 10.61 -18.86
N ALA A 92 18.98 10.38 -20.10
CA ALA A 92 17.64 10.76 -20.54
C ALA A 92 16.65 10.03 -19.61
N LEU A 93 15.74 10.77 -18.97
CA LEU A 93 14.63 10.13 -18.28
C LEU A 93 13.90 9.30 -19.34
N TRP A 94 13.78 7.99 -19.12
CA TRP A 94 12.80 7.20 -19.85
C TRP A 94 11.45 7.90 -19.72
N SER A 95 10.69 7.93 -20.82
CA SER A 95 9.35 8.52 -20.84
C SER A 95 8.57 8.00 -19.63
N VAL A 96 8.29 8.89 -18.67
CA VAL A 96 7.68 8.51 -17.41
C VAL A 96 6.39 7.76 -17.74
N ARG A 97 6.25 6.53 -17.25
CA ARG A 97 4.99 5.79 -17.36
C ARG A 97 3.97 6.59 -16.56
N GLY A 98 3.13 7.38 -17.25
CA GLY A 98 2.25 8.35 -16.64
C GLY A 98 1.43 7.71 -15.51
N TYR A 99 1.39 8.39 -14.36
CA TYR A 99 0.60 8.08 -13.17
C TYR A 99 0.24 6.61 -12.94
N THR A 100 1.22 5.70 -12.93
CA THR A 100 0.98 4.28 -12.62
C THR A 100 1.33 3.96 -11.16
N LEU A 101 0.58 3.03 -10.56
CA LEU A 101 0.98 2.39 -9.31
C LEU A 101 2.15 1.43 -9.59
N ASN A 102 3.12 1.40 -8.67
CA ASN A 102 4.21 0.42 -8.71
C ASN A 102 3.73 -0.91 -8.11
N ALA A 103 4.40 -2.01 -8.49
CA ALA A 103 4.06 -3.35 -7.99
C ALA A 103 4.04 -3.46 -6.45
N ALA A 104 4.95 -2.76 -5.75
CA ALA A 104 4.95 -2.71 -4.29
C ALA A 104 3.68 -2.07 -3.72
N GLU A 105 3.23 -0.93 -4.27
CA GLU A 105 2.04 -0.23 -3.81
C GLU A 105 0.76 -1.02 -4.06
N ILE A 106 0.70 -1.76 -5.18
CA ILE A 106 -0.39 -2.69 -5.49
C ILE A 106 -0.43 -3.80 -4.43
N LEU A 107 0.72 -4.42 -4.11
CA LEU A 107 0.81 -5.47 -3.09
C LEU A 107 0.46 -4.94 -1.69
N ASP A 108 0.94 -3.74 -1.33
CA ASP A 108 0.63 -3.10 -0.06
C ASP A 108 -0.89 -2.84 0.06
N LEU A 109 -1.52 -2.21 -0.95
CA LEU A 109 -2.97 -1.98 -0.99
C LEU A 109 -3.77 -3.30 -0.96
N GLN A 110 -3.26 -4.37 -1.60
CA GLN A 110 -3.87 -5.69 -1.56
C GLN A 110 -3.74 -6.36 -0.18
N SER A 111 -2.61 -6.18 0.51
CA SER A 111 -2.36 -6.76 1.84
C SER A 111 -3.26 -6.17 2.94
N VAL A 112 -3.60 -4.88 2.82
CA VAL A 112 -4.41 -4.14 3.83
C VAL A 112 -5.78 -4.78 4.10
N GLY A 113 -6.35 -5.53 3.15
CA GLY A 113 -7.62 -6.25 3.32
C GLY A 113 -7.48 -7.78 3.45
N GLN A 114 -6.26 -8.33 3.57
CA GLN A 114 -6.08 -9.77 3.71
C GLN A 114 -6.21 -10.22 5.17
N LEU A 115 -7.31 -10.90 5.47
CA LEU A 115 -7.46 -11.69 6.68
C LEU A 115 -6.49 -12.89 6.65
N GLU A 116 -5.93 -13.25 7.81
CA GLU A 116 -5.28 -14.55 7.99
C GLU A 116 -6.29 -15.66 7.62
N GLY A 117 -5.90 -16.57 6.72
CA GLY A 117 -6.81 -17.58 6.14
C GLY A 117 -7.21 -17.35 4.68
N GLY A 118 -6.67 -16.33 3.99
CA GLY A 118 -6.81 -16.19 2.53
C GLY A 118 -6.34 -17.43 1.74
N VAL A 119 -6.80 -17.57 0.50
CA VAL A 119 -6.65 -18.78 -0.37
C VAL A 119 -5.20 -19.28 -0.53
N TRP A 120 -4.20 -18.40 -0.38
CA TRP A 120 -2.77 -18.71 -0.48
C TRP A 120 -2.02 -18.69 0.86
N SER A 121 -2.74 -18.56 1.98
CA SER A 121 -2.16 -18.66 3.32
C SER A 121 -2.24 -20.11 3.83
N PHE A 122 -1.17 -20.57 4.45
CA PHE A 122 -1.15 -21.82 5.21
C PHE A 122 -0.75 -21.48 6.65
N SER A 123 -1.59 -21.87 7.62
CA SER A 123 -1.24 -21.70 9.03
C SER A 123 -0.12 -22.67 9.39
N THR A 124 1.00 -22.12 9.85
CA THR A 124 2.10 -22.90 10.44
C THR A 124 1.93 -23.10 11.95
N THR A 125 0.88 -22.50 12.53
CA THR A 125 0.50 -22.69 13.93
C THR A 125 0.18 -24.17 14.15
N PRO A 126 0.88 -24.87 15.06
CA PRO A 126 0.55 -26.26 15.37
C PRO A 126 -0.92 -26.36 15.83
N PRO A 127 -1.68 -27.36 15.37
CA PRO A 127 -3.05 -27.55 15.86
C PRO A 127 -3.01 -27.72 17.38
N GLU A 128 -3.83 -26.95 18.08
CA GLU A 128 -3.95 -27.03 19.54
C GLU A 128 -4.31 -28.49 19.92
N PRO A 129 -3.58 -29.12 20.85
CA PRO A 129 -3.76 -30.54 21.15
C PRO A 129 -5.12 -30.79 21.80
N THR A 130 -6.09 -31.16 20.98
CA THR A 130 -7.47 -31.44 21.37
C THR A 130 -7.60 -32.78 22.11
N GLY A 131 -7.31 -32.76 23.41
CA GLY A 131 -7.72 -33.84 24.31
C GLY A 131 -6.71 -34.20 25.39
N LEU A 132 -7.26 -34.66 26.51
CA LEU A 132 -6.56 -35.15 27.71
C LEU A 132 -5.47 -36.19 27.37
N PRO A 133 -4.39 -36.28 28.18
CA PRO A 133 -3.29 -37.20 27.92
C PRO A 133 -3.79 -38.64 27.77
N GLN A 134 -3.61 -39.22 26.58
CA GLN A 134 -3.80 -40.64 26.38
C GLN A 134 -2.88 -41.38 27.35
N LYS A 135 -3.48 -42.08 28.32
CA LYS A 135 -2.75 -42.98 29.21
C LYS A 135 -2.20 -44.11 28.35
N VAL A 136 -0.94 -43.99 27.93
CA VAL A 136 -0.20 -45.05 27.25
C VAL A 136 -0.13 -46.24 28.21
N LEU A 137 -0.99 -47.22 27.98
CA LEU A 137 -0.93 -48.53 28.60
C LEU A 137 0.28 -49.25 28.00
N ASN A 138 1.45 -49.01 28.57
CA ASN A 138 2.64 -49.81 28.31
C ASN A 138 2.32 -51.29 28.56
N GLY A 139 2.80 -52.14 27.64
CA GLY A 139 2.50 -53.58 27.62
C GLY A 139 2.96 -54.33 28.86
N ALA A 140 2.39 -55.52 29.05
CA ALA A 140 2.53 -56.33 30.25
C ALA A 140 3.88 -57.06 30.40
N GLU A 141 4.39 -57.12 31.64
CA GLU A 141 5.31 -58.13 32.25
C GLU A 141 5.40 -57.80 33.76
N ARG A 142 5.36 -58.71 34.75
CA ARG A 142 4.84 -60.10 34.90
C ARG A 142 4.29 -60.27 36.33
N PRO A 143 3.40 -61.24 36.64
CA PRO A 143 3.29 -61.79 37.98
C PRO A 143 4.41 -62.81 38.27
N ALA A 144 4.62 -63.09 39.56
CA ALA A 144 5.73 -63.87 40.13
C ALA A 144 5.67 -65.39 39.85
#